data_AF-U6CZH4-F1
#
_entry.id   AF-U6CZH4-F1
#
_cell.length_a   1.000
_cell.length_b   1.000
_cell.length_c   1.000
_cell.angle_alpha   90.00
_cell.angle_beta   90.00
_cell.angle_gamma   90.00
#
_symmetry.space_group_name_H-M   'P 1'
#
loop_
_entity.id
_entity.type
_entity.pdbx_description
1 polymer ?
#
loop_
_entity_poly.entity_id
_entity_poly.type
_entity_poly.pdbx_seq_one_letter_code
_entity_poly.pdbx_strand_id
1 'polypeptide(L)'
;MKTFVIGISGVTNGGKTTLAKKLQKHLPNCSVISQDDFFKPQSEIETDTNGFLQYDVLEALNMEKMMSAISRWMESPRHSPVSTDSGSTEEIPILIIEGFLLYNYKPLDALWNRSYFLTIPYEECKRRRS
;
A
#
# COMPACT_ATOMS: atom_id res chain seq x y z
N MET A 1 13.37 -14.02 -8.40
CA MET A 1 14.21 -12.83 -8.22
C MET A 1 13.82 -12.14 -6.92
N LYS A 2 14.74 -11.51 -6.19
CA LYS A 2 14.42 -10.91 -4.89
C LYS A 2 13.86 -9.51 -5.07
N THR A 3 12.66 -9.26 -4.59
CA THR A 3 12.08 -7.92 -4.41
C THR A 3 12.01 -7.60 -2.92
N PHE A 4 11.87 -6.32 -2.58
CA PHE A 4 11.67 -5.89 -1.20
C PHE A 4 10.37 -5.09 -1.07
N VAL A 5 9.39 -5.67 -0.37
CA VAL A 5 8.05 -5.10 -0.23
C VAL A 5 7.87 -4.55 1.19
N ILE A 6 7.50 -3.27 1.26
CA ILE A 6 7.26 -2.52 2.49
C ILE A 6 5.76 -2.21 2.59
N GLY A 7 5.12 -2.67 3.66
CA GLY A 7 3.78 -2.21 4.02
C GLY A 7 3.87 -0.95 4.89
N ILE A 8 3.04 0.05 4.62
CA ILE A 8 2.83 1.21 5.49
C ILE A 8 1.34 1.34 5.77
N SER A 9 0.91 0.81 6.91
CA SER A 9 -0.46 0.93 7.38
C SER A 9 -0.61 1.96 8.50
N GLY A 10 -1.83 2.13 9.00
CA GLY A 10 -2.11 3.00 10.12
C GLY A 10 -3.38 3.83 9.95
N VAL A 11 -3.65 4.60 10.99
CA VAL A 11 -4.88 5.39 11.12
C VAL A 11 -5.09 6.36 9.95
N THR A 12 -6.36 6.64 9.66
CA THR A 12 -6.77 7.69 8.70
C THR A 12 -6.12 9.04 9.06
N ASN A 13 -5.81 9.84 8.04
CA ASN A 13 -5.10 11.13 8.18
C ASN A 13 -3.76 11.06 8.99
N GLY A 14 -3.17 9.86 9.09
CA GLY A 14 -1.93 9.60 9.85
C GLY A 14 -0.63 10.05 9.15
N GLY A 15 -0.68 10.33 7.84
CA GLY A 15 0.50 10.72 7.05
C GLY A 15 1.15 9.58 6.24
N LYS A 16 0.45 8.46 6.03
CA LYS A 16 0.94 7.28 5.29
C LYS A 16 1.47 7.60 3.90
N THR A 17 0.65 8.20 3.03
CA THR A 17 1.02 8.61 1.68
C THR A 17 2.22 9.57 1.66
N THR A 18 2.30 10.49 2.63
CA THR A 18 3.44 11.40 2.74
C THR A 18 4.73 10.66 3.08
N LEU A 19 4.68 9.71 4.03
CA LEU A 19 5.82 8.88 4.37
C LEU A 19 6.25 8.02 3.18
N ALA A 20 5.31 7.35 2.51
CA ALA A 20 5.57 6.53 1.32
C ALA A 20 6.26 7.34 0.21
N LYS A 21 5.72 8.52 -0.15
CA LYS A 21 6.32 9.41 -1.16
C LYS A 21 7.69 9.95 -0.76
N LYS A 22 7.92 10.22 0.53
CA LYS A 22 9.25 10.64 1.02
C LYS A 22 10.25 9.49 0.91
N LEU A 23 9.89 8.27 1.32
CA LEU A 23 10.74 7.10 1.18
C LEU A 23 11.05 6.81 -0.29
N GLN A 24 10.04 6.85 -1.16
CA GLN A 24 10.23 6.66 -2.61
C GLN A 24 11.27 7.60 -3.20
N LYS A 25 11.32 8.87 -2.77
CA LYS A 25 12.32 9.84 -3.25
C LYS A 25 13.76 9.55 -2.82
N HIS A 26 13.95 8.78 -1.76
CA HIS A 26 15.26 8.48 -1.18
C HIS A 26 15.70 7.02 -1.39
N LEU A 27 14.84 6.19 -2.00
CA LEU A 27 15.12 4.79 -2.29
C LEU A 27 15.25 4.58 -3.80
N PRO A 28 16.31 3.93 -4.28
CA PRO A 28 16.44 3.59 -5.69
C PRO A 28 15.39 2.54 -6.08
N ASN A 29 15.00 2.54 -7.37
CA ASN A 29 14.07 1.55 -7.95
C ASN A 29 12.79 1.31 -7.10
N CYS A 30 12.23 2.39 -6.54
CA CYS A 30 11.11 2.33 -5.61
C CYS A 30 9.79 2.75 -6.27
N SER A 31 8.77 1.90 -6.16
CA SER A 31 7.40 2.19 -6.58
C SER A 31 6.47 2.30 -5.37
N VAL A 32 5.32 2.96 -5.54
CA VAL A 32 4.29 3.08 -4.50
C VAL A 32 2.94 2.65 -5.09
N ILE A 33 2.21 1.80 -4.36
CA ILE A 33 0.80 1.48 -4.60
C ILE A 33 -0.02 1.97 -3.40
N SER A 34 -1.04 2.77 -3.66
CA SER A 34 -1.92 3.35 -2.64
C SER A 34 -3.25 2.58 -2.59
N GLN A 35 -3.64 2.08 -1.42
CA GLN A 35 -4.90 1.35 -1.23
C GLN A 35 -6.13 2.20 -1.60
N ASP A 36 -6.05 3.52 -1.39
CA ASP A 36 -7.14 4.47 -1.69
C ASP A 36 -7.50 4.51 -3.20
N ASP A 37 -6.59 4.10 -4.10
CA ASP A 37 -6.86 4.00 -5.54
C ASP A 37 -7.80 2.84 -5.91
N PHE A 38 -8.15 1.99 -4.93
CA PHE A 38 -8.92 0.76 -5.12
C PHE A 38 -10.29 0.80 -4.43
N PHE A 39 -10.78 1.96 -4.00
CA PHE A 39 -12.18 2.08 -3.55
C PHE A 39 -13.16 1.73 -4.67
N LYS A 40 -14.24 1.03 -4.29
CA LYS A 40 -15.40 0.79 -5.15
C LYS A 40 -16.19 2.09 -5.37
N PRO A 41 -16.97 2.20 -6.46
CA PRO A 41 -17.87 3.33 -6.62
C PRO A 41 -18.91 3.38 -5.50
N GLN A 42 -19.37 4.58 -5.14
CA GLN A 42 -20.33 4.78 -4.04
C GLN A 42 -21.59 3.92 -4.17
N SER A 43 -22.04 3.60 -5.38
CA SER A 43 -23.19 2.72 -5.65
C SER A 43 -23.03 1.29 -5.12
N GLU A 44 -21.80 0.85 -4.87
CA GLU A 44 -21.47 -0.47 -4.32
C GLU A 44 -21.12 -0.42 -2.82
N ILE A 45 -21.16 0.76 -2.20
CA ILE A 45 -20.86 0.94 -0.78
C ILE A 45 -22.15 0.77 0.02
N GLU A 46 -22.14 -0.22 0.93
CA GLU A 46 -23.27 -0.48 1.81
C GLU A 46 -23.44 0.64 2.85
N THR A 47 -24.68 0.78 3.32
CA THR A 47 -25.04 1.70 4.40
C THR A 47 -25.45 0.90 5.62
N ASP A 48 -24.97 1.26 6.80
CA ASP A 48 -25.37 0.60 8.04
C ASP A 48 -26.77 1.01 8.53
N THR A 49 -27.20 0.43 9.66
CA THR A 49 -28.51 0.70 10.28
C THR A 49 -28.69 2.16 10.71
N ASN A 50 -27.62 2.93 10.85
CA ASN A 50 -27.64 4.33 11.24
C ASN A 50 -27.51 5.29 10.05
N GLY A 51 -27.41 4.77 8.83
CA GLY A 51 -27.28 5.59 7.63
C GLY A 51 -25.85 5.95 7.23
N PHE A 52 -24.82 5.34 7.84
CA PHE A 52 -23.43 5.62 7.47
C PHE A 52 -22.92 4.69 6.36
N LEU A 53 -22.31 5.29 5.33
CA LEU A 53 -21.61 4.56 4.27
C LEU A 53 -20.38 3.84 4.84
N GLN A 54 -20.30 2.54 4.61
CA GLN A 54 -19.26 1.66 5.14
C GLN A 54 -17.99 1.72 4.29
N TYR A 55 -17.27 2.85 4.30
CA TYR A 55 -15.99 2.99 3.59
C TYR A 55 -14.81 2.35 4.34
N ASP A 56 -14.88 2.24 5.66
CA ASP A 56 -13.76 1.84 6.50
C ASP A 56 -13.69 0.30 6.72
N VAL A 57 -14.11 -0.49 5.72
CA VAL A 57 -14.09 -1.96 5.70
C VAL A 57 -13.48 -2.50 4.41
N LEU A 58 -13.03 -3.76 4.40
CA LEU A 58 -12.38 -4.37 3.23
C LEU A 58 -13.34 -4.49 2.03
N GLU A 59 -14.63 -4.66 2.30
CA GLU A 59 -15.70 -4.79 1.32
C GLU A 59 -15.89 -3.52 0.49
N ALA A 60 -15.46 -2.36 0.99
CA ALA A 60 -15.47 -1.09 0.26
C ALA A 60 -14.37 -1.00 -0.81
N LEU A 61 -13.41 -1.93 -0.81
CA LEU A 61 -12.22 -1.93 -1.65
C LEU A 61 -12.29 -3.08 -2.65
N ASN A 62 -11.82 -2.82 -3.87
CA ASN A 62 -11.54 -3.86 -4.86
C ASN A 62 -10.13 -4.44 -4.63
N MET A 63 -10.00 -5.26 -3.58
CA MET A 63 -8.72 -5.86 -3.18
C MET A 63 -8.17 -6.82 -4.25
N GLU A 64 -9.01 -7.43 -5.07
CA GLU A 64 -8.56 -8.24 -6.22
C GLU A 64 -7.83 -7.39 -7.27
N LYS A 65 -8.38 -6.21 -7.59
CA LYS A 65 -7.72 -5.24 -8.49
C LYS A 65 -6.39 -4.75 -7.90
N MET A 66 -6.33 -4.56 -6.58
CA MET A 66 -5.09 -4.23 -5.87
C MET A 66 -4.05 -5.36 -5.98
N MET A 67 -4.45 -6.61 -5.73
CA MET A 67 -3.59 -7.78 -5.91
C MET A 67 -3.08 -7.89 -7.36
N SER A 68 -3.94 -7.64 -8.35
CA SER A 68 -3.54 -7.63 -9.76
C SER A 68 -2.51 -6.53 -10.08
N ALA A 69 -2.62 -5.35 -9.46
CA ALA A 69 -1.63 -4.29 -9.60
C ALA A 69 -0.27 -4.68 -8.98
N ILE A 70 -0.29 -5.34 -7.81
CA ILE A 70 0.91 -5.85 -7.14
C ILE A 70 1.58 -6.93 -8.00
N SER A 71 0.83 -7.91 -8.51
CA SER A 71 1.39 -8.95 -9.38
C SER A 71 2.00 -8.37 -10.65
N ARG A 72 1.31 -7.43 -11.32
CA ARG A 72 1.85 -6.73 -12.50
C ARG A 72 3.15 -5.98 -12.20
N TRP A 73 3.26 -5.40 -11.00
CA TRP A 73 4.52 -4.79 -10.58
C TRP A 73 5.61 -5.85 -10.42
N MET A 74 5.34 -6.96 -9.73
CA MET A 74 6.32 -8.04 -9.52
C MET A 74 6.83 -8.67 -10.82
N GLU A 75 5.97 -8.78 -11.83
CA GLU A 75 6.28 -9.37 -13.14
C GLU A 75 6.96 -8.37 -14.11
N SER A 76 7.12 -7.10 -13.73
CA SER A 76 7.62 -6.06 -14.63
C SER A 76 9.03 -6.37 -15.15
N PRO A 77 9.28 -6.29 -16.48
CA PRO A 77 10.59 -6.57 -17.08
C PRO A 77 11.72 -5.66 -16.60
N ARG A 78 11.38 -4.49 -16.02
CA ARG A 78 12.35 -3.57 -15.40
C ARG A 78 13.01 -4.16 -14.15
N HIS A 79 12.46 -5.26 -13.64
CA HIS A 79 13.03 -6.02 -12.55
C HIS A 79 13.89 -7.18 -13.05
N SER A 80 14.00 -7.41 -14.36
CA SER A 80 14.91 -8.41 -14.93
C SER A 80 16.33 -7.83 -15.02
N PRO A 81 17.40 -8.63 -14.82
CA PRO A 81 18.74 -8.13 -14.96
C PRO A 81 19.00 -7.82 -16.44
N VAL A 82 19.28 -6.55 -16.75
CA VAL A 82 19.97 -6.23 -17.99
C VAL A 82 21.39 -6.77 -17.82
N SER A 83 21.77 -7.74 -18.64
CA SER A 83 23.13 -8.26 -18.69
C SER A 83 24.08 -7.17 -19.15
N THR A 84 24.64 -6.40 -18.21
CA THR A 84 25.79 -5.53 -18.44
C THR A 84 26.97 -6.08 -17.67
N ASP A 85 28.06 -6.29 -18.42
CA ASP A 85 29.34 -6.78 -17.92
C ASP A 85 29.86 -5.99 -16.71
N SER A 86 30.47 -6.74 -15.78
CA SER A 86 31.39 -6.28 -14.73
C SER A 86 30.85 -5.35 -13.63
N GLY A 87 30.50 -5.94 -12.47
CA GLY A 87 30.66 -5.29 -11.16
C GLY A 87 29.47 -4.52 -10.57
N SER A 88 28.29 -4.53 -11.19
CA SER A 88 27.11 -3.86 -10.64
C SER A 88 26.50 -4.64 -9.46
N THR A 89 26.38 -4.00 -8.30
CA THR A 89 25.56 -4.49 -7.18
C THR A 89 24.14 -4.75 -7.66
N GLU A 90 23.60 -5.95 -7.38
CA GLU A 90 22.23 -6.34 -7.72
C GLU A 90 21.23 -5.33 -7.11
N GLU A 91 20.68 -4.41 -7.92
CA GLU A 91 19.69 -3.44 -7.44
C GLU A 91 18.37 -4.15 -7.18
N ILE A 92 18.06 -4.35 -5.90
CA ILE A 92 16.80 -4.97 -5.44
C ILE A 92 15.65 -3.98 -5.65
N PRO A 93 14.64 -4.30 -6.48
CA PRO A 93 13.47 -3.44 -6.65
C PRO A 93 12.63 -3.35 -5.36
N ILE A 94 12.15 -2.14 -5.06
CA ILE A 94 11.38 -1.86 -3.84
C ILE A 94 9.94 -1.50 -4.21
N LEU A 95 8.99 -2.15 -3.54
CA LEU A 95 7.58 -1.78 -3.58
C LEU A 95 7.13 -1.31 -2.21
N ILE A 96 6.62 -0.09 -2.13
CA ILE A 96 5.87 0.38 -0.97
C ILE A 96 4.39 0.22 -1.27
N ILE A 97 3.67 -0.46 -0.37
CA ILE A 97 2.22 -0.54 -0.38
C ILE A 97 1.73 0.23 0.83
N GLU A 98 0.95 1.28 0.61
CA GLU A 98 0.44 2.15 1.67
C GLU A 98 -1.09 2.20 1.67
N GLY A 99 -1.71 2.17 2.84
CA GLY A 99 -3.16 2.04 2.98
C GLY A 99 -3.59 1.91 4.44
N PHE A 100 -4.86 2.07 4.78
CA PHE A 100 -5.31 2.03 6.18
C PHE A 100 -5.75 0.63 6.65
N LEU A 101 -6.08 -0.28 5.73
CA LEU A 101 -6.58 -1.64 5.97
C LEU A 101 -5.72 -2.70 5.27
N LEU A 102 -4.39 -2.60 5.36
CA LEU A 102 -3.51 -3.58 4.72
C LEU A 102 -3.37 -4.88 5.52
N TYR A 103 -3.18 -4.76 6.84
CA TYR A 103 -2.68 -5.86 7.67
C TYR A 103 -3.75 -6.82 8.20
N ASN A 104 -5.02 -6.59 7.85
CA ASN A 104 -6.11 -7.52 8.08
C ASN A 104 -6.51 -8.31 6.81
N TYR A 105 -5.87 -8.04 5.66
CA TYR A 105 -6.14 -8.76 4.41
C TYR A 105 -5.19 -9.95 4.23
N LYS A 106 -5.69 -11.14 4.59
CA LYS A 106 -4.93 -12.40 4.67
C LYS A 106 -4.09 -12.77 3.44
N PRO A 107 -4.54 -12.53 2.20
CA PRO A 107 -3.71 -12.83 1.02
C PRO A 107 -2.37 -12.08 0.96
N LEU A 108 -2.22 -10.98 1.72
CA LEU A 108 -0.96 -10.22 1.79
C LEU A 108 -0.04 -10.66 2.94
N ASP A 109 -0.45 -11.55 3.85
CA ASP A 109 0.28 -11.84 5.10
C ASP A 109 1.75 -12.27 4.86
N ALA A 110 2.00 -13.05 3.80
CA ALA A 110 3.33 -13.54 3.44
C ALA A 110 4.14 -12.60 2.54
N LEU A 111 3.57 -11.46 2.12
CA LEU A 111 4.20 -10.54 1.17
C LEU A 111 5.25 -9.64 1.83
N TRP A 112 5.04 -9.28 3.10
CA TRP A 112 5.76 -8.17 3.74
C TRP A 112 7.20 -8.54 4.12
N ASN A 113 8.19 -7.82 3.56
CA ASN A 113 9.55 -7.86 4.09
C ASN A 113 9.73 -6.91 5.28
N ARG A 114 8.97 -5.80 5.29
CA ARG A 114 8.92 -4.84 6.41
C ARG A 114 7.54 -4.22 6.53
N SER A 115 7.09 -4.03 7.77
CA SER A 115 5.78 -3.45 8.06
C SER A 115 5.91 -2.28 9.05
N TYR A 116 5.23 -1.18 8.77
CA TYR A 116 5.12 -0.01 9.63
C TYR A 116 3.66 0.34 9.86
N PHE A 117 3.31 0.72 11.08
CA PHE A 117 1.95 1.11 11.43
C PHE A 117 1.94 2.48 12.09
N LEU A 118 1.31 3.46 11.44
CA LEU A 118 1.23 4.84 11.95
C LEU A 118 0.06 4.95 12.94
N THR A 119 0.38 5.35 14.16
CA THR A 119 -0.59 5.57 15.25
C THR A 119 -0.64 7.04 15.64
N ILE A 120 -1.84 7.54 15.89
CA ILE A 120 -2.09 8.86 16.47
C ILE A 120 -3.21 8.71 17.51
N PRO A 121 -3.17 9.40 18.66
CA PRO A 121 -4.27 9.37 19.63
C PRO A 121 -5.60 9.82 19.02
N TYR A 122 -6.72 9.35 19.59
CA TYR A 122 -8.07 9.62 19.11
C TYR A 122 -8.33 11.12 18.85
N GLU A 123 -8.03 11.98 19.82
CA GLU A 123 -8.32 13.42 19.72
C GLU A 123 -7.62 14.08 18.52
N GLU A 124 -6.35 13.76 18.31
CA GLU A 124 -5.58 14.31 17.19
C GLU A 124 -5.99 13.68 15.85
N CYS A 125 -6.33 12.39 15.83
CA CYS A 125 -6.87 11.74 14.64
C CYS A 125 -8.19 12.39 14.22
N LYS A 126 -9.11 12.61 15.18
CA LYS A 126 -10.39 13.27 14.96
C LYS A 126 -10.17 14.69 14.42
N ARG A 127 -9.33 15.49 15.09
CA ARG A 127 -8.99 16.87 14.69
C ARG A 127 -8.45 16.97 13.26
N ARG A 128 -7.71 15.96 12.78
CA ARG A 128 -7.18 15.93 11.40
C ARG A 128 -8.19 15.47 10.35
N ARG A 129 -9.23 14.74 10.76
CA ARG A 129 -10.25 14.16 9.90
C ARG A 129 -11.44 15.10 9.71
N SER A 130 -11.76 15.89 10.73
CA SER A 130 -12.83 16.89 10.79
C SER A 130 -12.53 18.16 10.00
#